data_AF-A0A242NU58-F1
#
_entry.id   AF-A0A242NU58-F1
#
_cell.length_a   1.000
_cell.length_b   1.000
_cell.length_c   1.000
_cell.angle_alpha   90.00
_cell.angle_beta   90.00
_cell.angle_gamma   90.00
#
_symmetry.space_group_name_H-M   'P 1'
#
loop_
_entity.id
_entity.type
_entity.pdbx_description
1 polymer ?
#
loop_
_entity_poly.entity_id
_entity_poly.type
_entity_poly.pdbx_seq_one_letter_code
_entity_poly.pdbx_strand_id
1 'polypeptide(L)'
;MVAGAEKTYVIGEQKLMPFRLSELPPGWYFRNGDNYLLDSPPGRALDSLSANYKEDYKITIKVINGQQYINVPSAFASDGRGYFERAVDGTNRAVGSIENDAIRNITGQFLSFSALDAKLFYKQSAWAAGALIATSNSHGMSMNCFDASRVVPTANENRPLNIGMTPAIYLGV
;
A
#
# COMPACT_ATOMS: atom_id res chain seq x y z
N MET A 1 -24.44 -6.11 37.53
CA MET A 1 -23.35 -5.80 36.57
C MET A 1 -22.59 -7.08 36.35
N VAL A 2 -22.78 -7.75 35.22
CA VAL A 2 -21.98 -8.93 34.87
C VAL A 2 -20.61 -8.40 34.46
N ALA A 3 -19.56 -8.80 35.17
CA ALA A 3 -18.19 -8.53 34.79
C ALA A 3 -18.02 -8.96 33.32
N GLY A 4 -17.76 -7.99 32.44
CA GLY A 4 -17.56 -8.26 31.02
C GLY A 4 -16.39 -9.22 30.90
N ALA A 5 -16.61 -10.34 30.20
CA ALA A 5 -15.53 -11.26 29.87
C ALA A 5 -14.36 -10.45 29.28
N GLU A 6 -13.18 -10.56 29.89
CA GLU A 6 -11.98 -9.95 29.32
C GLU A 6 -11.86 -10.41 27.88
N LYS A 7 -11.76 -9.45 26.96
CA LYS A 7 -11.57 -9.75 25.54
C LYS A 7 -10.21 -10.43 25.40
N THR A 8 -10.21 -11.75 25.24
CA THR A 8 -9.00 -12.55 25.04
C THR A 8 -8.46 -12.29 23.64
N TYR A 9 -7.39 -11.51 23.58
CA TYR A 9 -6.59 -11.36 22.37
C TYR A 9 -5.65 -12.58 22.21
N VAL A 10 -5.40 -12.97 20.97
CA VAL A 10 -4.47 -14.07 20.65
C VAL A 10 -3.11 -13.49 20.31
N ILE A 11 -2.03 -14.10 20.81
CA ILE A 11 -0.66 -13.71 20.41
C ILE A 11 -0.53 -13.84 18.89
N GLY A 12 -0.10 -12.78 18.23
CA GLY A 12 -0.09 -12.68 16.76
C GLY A 12 -1.36 -12.08 16.16
N GLU A 13 -2.36 -11.67 16.95
CA GLU A 13 -3.49 -10.90 16.41
C GLU A 13 -2.97 -9.58 15.84
N GLN A 14 -3.32 -9.27 14.58
CA GLN A 14 -2.95 -8.03 13.91
C GLN A 14 -4.22 -7.22 13.55
N LYS A 15 -4.19 -5.90 13.72
CA LYS A 15 -5.27 -5.00 13.27
C LYS A 15 -4.85 -3.54 13.16
N LEU A 16 -5.72 -2.75 12.54
CA LEU A 16 -5.64 -1.28 12.56
C LEU A 16 -6.34 -0.73 13.81
N MET A 17 -5.65 0.17 14.51
CA MET A 17 -6.11 0.78 15.76
C MET A 17 -6.32 2.29 15.64
N PRO A 18 -7.31 2.86 16.36
CA PRO A 18 -7.55 4.30 16.35
C PRO A 18 -6.61 5.07 17.30
N PHE A 19 -5.60 4.42 17.89
CA PHE A 19 -4.69 5.03 18.86
C PHE A 19 -3.39 5.47 18.19
N ARG A 20 -2.74 6.50 18.73
CA ARG A 20 -1.37 6.84 18.36
C ARG A 20 -0.41 5.72 18.78
N LEU A 21 0.77 5.70 18.20
CA LEU A 21 1.85 4.77 18.57
C LEU A 21 2.11 4.76 20.09
N SER A 22 2.24 5.94 20.70
CA SER A 22 2.51 6.10 22.13
C SER A 22 1.32 5.78 23.05
N GLU A 23 0.15 5.52 22.47
CA GLU A 23 -1.12 5.30 23.17
C GLU A 23 -1.66 3.89 22.86
N LEU A 24 -0.85 3.02 22.26
CA LEU A 24 -1.23 1.63 22.05
C LEU A 24 -1.53 0.95 23.39
N PRO A 25 -2.62 0.18 23.49
CA PRO A 25 -2.94 -0.55 24.72
C PRO A 25 -1.81 -1.53 25.09
N PRO A 26 -1.64 -1.86 26.38
CA PRO A 26 -0.66 -2.86 26.81
C PRO A 26 -0.77 -4.17 26.03
N GLY A 27 0.37 -4.80 25.72
CA GLY A 27 0.42 -5.99 24.89
C GLY A 27 0.44 -5.73 23.39
N TRP A 28 0.18 -4.51 22.93
CA TRP A 28 0.15 -4.17 21.50
C TRP A 28 1.40 -3.41 21.06
N TYR A 29 1.94 -3.85 19.93
CA TYR A 29 3.17 -3.33 19.35
C TYR A 29 2.91 -2.87 17.92
N PHE A 30 3.56 -1.79 17.51
CA PHE A 30 3.43 -1.24 16.17
C PHE A 30 4.10 -2.14 15.14
N ARG A 31 3.46 -2.35 13.99
CA ARG A 31 3.97 -3.19 12.90
C ARG A 31 4.87 -2.39 11.95
N ASN A 32 6.05 -2.03 12.43
CA ASN A 32 7.02 -1.18 11.71
C ASN A 32 8.36 -1.86 11.40
N GLY A 33 8.52 -3.16 11.69
CA GLY A 33 9.79 -3.84 11.51
C GLY A 33 10.83 -3.63 12.61
N ASP A 34 10.47 -3.01 13.73
CA ASP A 34 11.37 -2.80 14.88
C ASP A 34 11.91 -4.12 15.43
N ASN A 35 13.09 -4.04 16.04
CA ASN A 35 13.83 -5.19 16.53
C ASN A 35 13.82 -5.24 18.05
N TYR A 36 13.49 -6.41 18.58
CA TYR A 36 13.53 -6.70 20.00
C TYR A 36 14.58 -7.75 20.27
N LEU A 37 15.27 -7.66 21.41
CA LEU A 37 16.16 -8.73 21.86
C LEU A 37 15.37 -10.04 21.91
N LEU A 38 15.95 -11.12 21.40
CA LEU A 38 15.25 -12.41 21.32
C LEU A 38 14.80 -12.91 22.70
N ASP A 39 15.59 -12.65 23.74
CA ASP A 39 15.31 -13.01 25.12
C ASP A 39 14.43 -11.99 25.87
N SER A 40 14.00 -10.89 25.26
CA SER A 40 13.05 -9.96 25.87
C SER A 40 11.63 -10.53 25.89
N PRO A 41 10.71 -10.02 26.74
CA PRO A 41 9.30 -10.44 26.70
C PRO A 41 8.66 -10.41 25.30
N PRO A 42 8.72 -9.30 24.52
CA PRO A 42 8.19 -9.28 23.16
C PRO A 42 8.98 -10.20 22.22
N GLY A 43 10.28 -10.36 22.43
CA GLY A 43 11.12 -11.28 21.63
C GLY A 43 10.67 -12.73 21.76
N ARG A 44 10.45 -13.20 22.99
CA ARG A 44 9.93 -14.56 23.25
C ARG A 44 8.51 -14.75 22.74
N ALA A 45 7.65 -13.73 22.85
CA ALA A 45 6.30 -13.79 22.30
C ALA A 45 6.34 -13.93 20.76
N LEU A 46 7.17 -13.14 20.07
CA LEU A 46 7.39 -13.27 18.63
C LEU A 46 7.97 -14.63 18.25
N ASP A 47 8.93 -15.14 19.01
CA ASP A 47 9.57 -16.43 18.70
C ASP A 47 8.63 -17.62 18.94
N SER A 48 7.65 -17.49 19.85
CA SER A 48 6.62 -18.50 20.09
C SER A 48 5.63 -18.68 18.94
N LEU A 49 5.58 -17.73 17.99
CA LEU A 49 4.76 -17.84 16.79
C LEU A 49 5.26 -18.99 15.89
N SER A 50 4.34 -19.62 15.17
CA SER A 50 4.67 -20.75 14.29
C SER A 50 5.66 -20.35 13.21
N ALA A 51 6.42 -21.33 12.71
CA ALA A 51 7.36 -21.13 11.60
C ALA A 51 6.67 -20.49 10.38
N ASN A 52 5.49 -21.00 10.00
CA ASN A 52 4.71 -20.48 8.88
C ASN A 52 4.30 -19.02 9.11
N TYR A 53 3.82 -18.67 10.31
CA TYR A 53 3.47 -17.29 10.62
C TYR A 53 4.68 -16.36 10.49
N LYS A 54 5.83 -16.80 11.02
CA LYS A 54 7.07 -16.02 10.92
C LYS A 54 7.52 -15.86 9.45
N GLU A 55 7.39 -16.90 8.64
CA GLU A 55 7.72 -16.88 7.21
C GLU A 55 6.79 -15.96 6.40
N ASP A 56 5.48 -16.06 6.62
CA ASP A 56 4.46 -15.26 5.93
C ASP A 56 4.67 -13.76 6.20
N TYR A 57 4.89 -13.40 7.46
CA TYR A 57 5.02 -11.99 7.87
C TYR A 57 6.47 -11.47 7.96
N LYS A 58 7.44 -12.23 7.43
CA LYS A 58 8.87 -11.87 7.41
C LYS A 58 9.42 -11.48 8.79
N ILE A 59 9.05 -12.26 9.79
CA ILE A 59 9.61 -12.20 11.14
C ILE A 59 10.87 -13.07 11.17
N THR A 60 12.01 -12.44 11.41
CA THR A 60 13.33 -13.07 11.27
C THR A 60 14.18 -12.79 12.50
N ILE A 61 15.03 -13.76 12.84
CA ILE A 61 16.07 -13.58 13.85
C ILE A 61 17.35 -13.12 13.15
N LYS A 62 17.97 -12.06 13.67
CA LYS A 62 19.23 -11.50 13.17
C LYS A 62 20.20 -11.25 14.31
N VAL A 63 21.49 -11.37 14.01
CA VAL A 63 22.57 -11.08 14.97
C VAL A 63 23.04 -9.65 14.75
N ILE A 64 22.93 -8.82 15.78
CA ILE A 64 23.39 -7.43 15.79
C ILE A 64 24.32 -7.28 16.99
N ASN A 65 25.58 -6.90 16.75
CA ASN A 65 26.61 -6.72 17.80
C ASN A 65 26.75 -7.95 18.74
N GLY A 66 26.65 -9.16 18.20
CA GLY A 66 26.78 -10.41 18.97
C GLY A 66 25.52 -10.84 19.75
N GLN A 67 24.44 -10.07 19.68
CA GLN A 67 23.15 -10.41 20.30
C GLN A 67 22.11 -10.76 19.23
N GLN A 68 21.20 -11.67 19.57
CA GLN A 68 20.09 -12.05 18.69
C GLN A 68 18.90 -11.12 18.90
N TYR A 69 18.34 -10.63 17.80
CA TYR A 69 17.16 -9.80 17.75
C TYR A 69 16.13 -10.44 16.83
N ILE A 70 14.85 -10.28 17.14
CA ILE A 70 13.72 -10.68 16.32
C ILE A 70 12.86 -9.45 15.98
N ASN A 71 12.38 -9.34 14.74
CA ASN A 71 11.59 -8.19 14.32
C ASN A 71 10.08 -8.41 14.50
N VAL A 72 9.35 -7.35 14.82
CA VAL A 72 7.90 -7.30 14.55
C VAL A 72 7.67 -7.28 13.03
N PRO A 73 6.51 -7.72 12.53
CA PRO A 73 6.21 -7.59 11.11
C PRO A 73 6.09 -6.12 10.71
N SER A 74 6.28 -5.81 9.43
CA SER A 74 6.06 -4.48 8.86
C SER A 74 4.74 -4.44 8.09
N ALA A 75 3.91 -3.45 8.38
CA ALA A 75 2.75 -3.11 7.55
C ALA A 75 3.10 -2.16 6.39
N PHE A 76 4.39 -1.84 6.22
CA PHE A 76 4.88 -0.85 5.26
C PHE A 76 5.82 -1.49 4.24
N ALA A 77 5.69 -1.06 2.99
CA ALA A 77 6.64 -1.31 1.93
C ALA A 77 7.96 -0.55 2.19
N SER A 78 9.01 -0.90 1.44
CA SER A 78 10.32 -0.28 1.56
C SER A 78 10.33 1.21 1.21
N ASP A 79 9.35 1.69 0.46
CA ASP A 79 9.16 3.11 0.12
C ASP A 79 8.34 3.88 1.16
N GLY A 80 7.93 3.22 2.25
CA GLY A 80 7.18 3.80 3.35
C GLY A 80 5.65 3.81 3.16
N ARG A 81 5.13 3.37 2.02
CA ARG A 81 3.67 3.21 1.83
C ARG A 81 3.14 2.03 2.64
N GLY A 82 1.95 2.20 3.22
CA GLY A 82 1.27 1.12 3.94
C GLY A 82 0.60 0.12 2.99
N TYR A 83 0.69 -1.17 3.28
CA TYR A 83 -0.05 -2.19 2.56
C TYR A 83 -1.54 -2.16 2.93
N PHE A 84 -2.40 -2.33 1.94
CA PHE A 84 -3.79 -2.68 2.18
C PHE A 84 -3.92 -4.19 2.38
N GLU A 85 -4.54 -4.59 3.49
CA GLU A 85 -4.87 -5.99 3.75
C GLU A 85 -6.08 -6.41 2.91
N ARG A 86 -5.98 -7.56 2.25
CA ARG A 86 -7.06 -8.14 1.44
C ARG A 86 -7.06 -9.66 1.61
N ALA A 87 -8.25 -10.25 1.49
CA ALA A 87 -8.47 -11.68 1.59
C ALA A 87 -7.55 -12.48 0.66
N VAL A 88 -7.07 -13.61 1.19
CA VAL A 88 -6.38 -14.67 0.46
C VAL A 88 -7.36 -15.48 -0.38
N ASP A 89 -6.88 -16.12 -1.45
CA ASP A 89 -7.69 -17.03 -2.27
C ASP A 89 -7.45 -18.51 -1.93
N GLY A 90 -6.55 -18.79 -0.98
CA GLY A 90 -6.17 -20.13 -0.55
C GLY A 90 -5.28 -20.89 -1.54
N THR A 91 -4.87 -20.27 -2.63
CA THR A 91 -4.01 -20.86 -3.67
C THR A 91 -2.90 -19.89 -4.09
N ASN A 92 -3.13 -19.06 -5.10
CA ASN A 92 -2.14 -18.15 -5.70
C ASN A 92 -1.84 -16.94 -4.81
N ARG A 93 -2.78 -16.58 -3.92
CA ARG A 93 -2.62 -15.51 -2.95
C ARG A 93 -2.63 -16.10 -1.55
N ALA A 94 -1.45 -16.19 -0.95
CA ALA A 94 -1.24 -16.71 0.38
C ALA A 94 -1.16 -15.59 1.43
N VAL A 95 -1.21 -15.97 2.71
CA VAL A 95 -0.96 -15.03 3.81
C VAL A 95 0.44 -14.45 3.65
N GLY A 96 0.58 -13.14 3.82
CA GLY A 96 1.86 -12.45 3.68
C GLY A 96 2.36 -12.24 2.24
N SER A 97 1.65 -12.75 1.22
CA SER A 97 2.05 -12.50 -0.18
C SER A 97 1.76 -11.06 -0.58
N ILE A 98 2.77 -10.37 -1.10
CA ILE A 98 2.66 -8.96 -1.53
C ILE A 98 2.31 -8.90 -3.02
N GLU A 99 1.28 -8.12 -3.34
CA GLU A 99 0.98 -7.69 -4.71
C GLU A 99 1.30 -6.21 -4.83
N ASN A 100 2.11 -5.85 -5.84
CA ASN A 100 2.43 -4.45 -6.11
C ASN A 100 1.22 -3.70 -6.66
N ASP A 101 1.30 -2.37 -6.64
CA ASP A 101 0.25 -1.51 -7.18
C ASP A 101 0.02 -1.76 -8.66
N ALA A 102 -1.24 -1.98 -9.01
CA ALA A 102 -1.67 -2.16 -10.37
C ALA A 102 -3.07 -1.56 -10.54
N ILE A 103 -3.27 -0.83 -11.64
CA ILE A 103 -4.60 -0.51 -12.13
C ILE A 103 -5.05 -1.61 -13.10
N ARG A 104 -6.36 -1.75 -13.28
CA ARG A 104 -6.88 -2.61 -14.35
C ARG A 104 -6.46 -2.05 -15.71
N ASN A 105 -6.38 -2.94 -16.70
CA ASN A 105 -6.20 -2.54 -18.09
C ASN A 105 -7.34 -1.60 -18.52
N ILE A 106 -7.01 -0.44 -19.08
CA ILE A 106 -7.96 0.53 -19.62
C ILE A 106 -7.57 0.76 -21.08
N THR A 107 -8.47 0.40 -22.00
CA THR A 107 -8.25 0.55 -23.45
C THR A 107 -9.36 1.38 -24.08
N GLY A 108 -9.01 2.10 -25.13
CA GLY A 108 -9.92 2.93 -25.92
C GLY A 108 -9.23 3.38 -27.20
N GLN A 109 -9.99 3.70 -28.23
CA GLN A 109 -9.49 4.24 -29.49
C GLN A 109 -10.14 5.60 -29.75
N PHE A 110 -9.37 6.57 -30.21
CA PHE A 110 -9.93 7.84 -30.67
C PHE A 110 -9.15 8.40 -31.86
N LEU A 111 -9.88 8.99 -32.80
CA LEU A 111 -9.39 9.71 -33.96
C LEU A 111 -9.75 11.19 -33.76
N SER A 112 -8.77 12.09 -33.90
CA SER A 112 -9.02 13.52 -33.89
C SER A 112 -8.23 14.23 -34.98
N PHE A 113 -8.94 15.00 -35.82
CA PHE A 113 -8.37 15.81 -36.89
C PHE A 113 -8.44 17.32 -36.57
N SER A 114 -8.81 17.66 -35.34
CA SER A 114 -8.99 19.04 -34.85
C SER A 114 -8.57 19.17 -33.38
N ALA A 115 -8.53 20.40 -32.87
CA ALA A 115 -8.35 20.63 -31.44
C ALA A 115 -9.56 20.10 -30.68
N LEU A 116 -9.33 19.26 -29.67
CA LEU A 116 -10.36 18.79 -28.77
C LEU A 116 -10.64 19.87 -27.73
N ASP A 117 -11.84 20.43 -27.77
CA ASP A 117 -12.35 21.31 -26.72
C ASP A 117 -13.09 20.48 -25.67
N ALA A 118 -12.32 19.78 -24.83
CA ALA A 118 -12.84 18.94 -23.76
C ALA A 118 -11.97 19.10 -22.53
N LYS A 119 -12.57 19.16 -21.33
CA LYS A 119 -11.83 19.43 -20.07
C LYS A 119 -10.64 18.50 -19.86
N LEU A 120 -10.75 17.23 -20.22
CA LEU A 120 -9.71 16.21 -20.09
C LEU A 120 -8.52 16.43 -21.03
N PHE A 121 -8.75 17.09 -22.16
CA PHE A 121 -7.74 17.36 -23.16
C PHE A 121 -7.35 18.84 -23.13
N TYR A 122 -6.14 19.14 -23.58
CA TYR A 122 -5.76 20.51 -23.86
C TYR A 122 -4.87 20.59 -25.07
N LYS A 123 -4.88 21.76 -25.70
CA LYS A 123 -4.01 22.06 -26.82
C LYS A 123 -2.64 22.46 -26.29
N GLN A 124 -1.61 21.68 -26.60
CA GLN A 124 -0.25 22.20 -26.58
C GLN A 124 -0.07 23.06 -27.85
N SER A 125 0.52 24.25 -27.73
CA SER A 125 0.64 25.22 -28.81
C SER A 125 1.02 24.54 -30.13
N ALA A 126 0.30 24.88 -31.21
CA ALA A 126 0.40 24.20 -32.49
C ALA A 126 1.86 24.12 -32.96
N TRP A 127 2.32 22.92 -33.29
CA TRP A 127 3.48 22.78 -34.15
C TRP A 127 3.09 23.34 -35.52
N ALA A 128 3.64 24.49 -35.87
CA ALA A 128 3.59 25.03 -37.22
C ALA A 128 4.57 24.23 -38.09
N ALA A 129 4.26 22.97 -38.38
CA ALA A 129 4.88 22.22 -39.46
C ALA A 129 3.90 21.16 -39.93
N GLY A 130 3.31 21.39 -41.09
CA GLY A 130 2.25 20.58 -41.66
C GLY A 130 2.66 19.11 -41.84
N ALA A 131 1.95 18.23 -41.17
CA ALA A 131 1.70 16.91 -41.71
C ALA A 131 0.59 17.08 -42.76
N LEU A 132 0.99 17.23 -44.03
CA LEU A 132 0.09 17.11 -45.16
C LEU A 132 -0.43 15.68 -45.19
N ILE A 133 -1.67 15.45 -44.79
CA ILE A 133 -2.42 14.31 -45.30
C ILE A 133 -2.65 14.62 -46.78
N ALA A 134 -2.13 13.77 -47.67
CA ALA A 134 -2.17 13.92 -49.14
C ALA A 134 -3.61 13.86 -49.69
N THR A 135 -4.41 14.84 -49.33
CA THR A 135 -5.70 15.16 -49.89
C THR A 135 -5.65 16.65 -50.24
N SER A 136 -6.36 17.06 -51.28
CA SER A 136 -6.32 18.42 -51.85
C SER A 136 -6.70 19.54 -50.85
N ASN A 137 -7.09 19.20 -49.63
CA ASN A 137 -7.41 20.13 -48.54
C ASN A 137 -6.44 19.90 -47.37
N SER A 138 -5.55 20.87 -47.14
CA SER A 138 -4.66 20.89 -45.97
C SER A 138 -5.47 21.06 -44.69
N HIS A 139 -5.64 20.00 -43.91
CA HIS A 139 -6.24 20.08 -42.58
C HIS A 139 -5.14 20.31 -41.54
N GLY A 140 -5.24 21.38 -40.76
CA GLY A 140 -4.29 21.64 -39.67
C GLY A 140 -4.40 20.58 -38.59
N MET A 141 -3.33 19.82 -38.35
CA MET A 141 -3.28 18.86 -37.25
C MET A 141 -3.08 19.57 -35.91
N SER A 142 -3.82 19.16 -34.88
CA SER A 142 -3.68 19.69 -33.52
C SER A 142 -3.10 18.63 -32.59
N MET A 143 -2.07 19.00 -31.82
CA MET A 143 -1.56 18.18 -30.72
C MET A 143 -2.53 18.28 -29.54
N ASN A 144 -3.26 17.20 -29.29
CA ASN A 144 -4.16 17.07 -28.14
C ASN A 144 -3.41 16.33 -27.03
N CYS A 145 -3.16 17.01 -25.92
CA CYS A 145 -2.54 16.42 -24.74
C CYS A 145 -3.61 15.92 -23.79
N PHE A 146 -3.42 14.73 -23.24
CA PHE A 146 -4.27 14.16 -22.20
C PHE A 146 -3.73 14.53 -20.82
N ASP A 147 -4.60 15.03 -19.94
CA ASP A 147 -4.24 15.28 -18.55
C ASP A 147 -5.46 15.09 -17.63
N ALA A 148 -5.44 14.00 -16.86
CA ALA A 148 -6.49 13.65 -15.92
C ALA A 148 -6.69 14.69 -14.81
N SER A 149 -5.63 15.42 -14.41
CA SER A 149 -5.69 16.40 -13.32
C SER A 149 -6.65 17.55 -13.58
N ARG A 150 -7.04 17.74 -14.85
CA ARG A 150 -8.00 18.76 -15.31
C ARG A 150 -9.45 18.43 -14.96
N VAL A 151 -9.76 17.17 -14.63
CA VAL A 151 -11.12 16.71 -14.34
C VAL A 151 -11.24 15.88 -13.07
N VAL A 152 -10.13 15.36 -12.53
CA VAL A 152 -10.10 14.61 -11.27
C VAL A 152 -8.90 15.02 -10.41
N PRO A 153 -8.97 14.90 -9.07
CA PRO A 153 -7.78 14.99 -8.22
C PRO A 153 -6.77 13.90 -8.58
N THR A 154 -5.51 14.27 -8.72
CA THR A 154 -4.39 13.34 -8.98
C THR A 154 -3.37 13.39 -7.85
N ALA A 155 -2.63 12.30 -7.71
CA ALA A 155 -1.52 12.15 -6.78
C ALA A 155 -0.51 11.15 -7.37
N ASN A 156 0.67 11.03 -6.76
CA ASN A 156 1.70 10.06 -7.16
C ASN A 156 1.27 8.60 -6.91
N GLU A 157 0.20 8.36 -6.15
CA GLU A 157 -0.36 7.05 -5.83
C GLU A 157 -1.88 7.05 -6.07
N ASN A 158 -2.39 5.98 -6.67
CA ASN A 158 -3.83 5.77 -6.79
C ASN A 158 -4.44 5.36 -5.44
N ARG A 159 -5.13 6.29 -4.79
CA ARG A 159 -5.74 6.07 -3.47
C ARG A 159 -7.18 6.57 -3.41
N PRO A 160 -8.13 5.74 -2.97
CA PRO A 160 -9.43 6.23 -2.50
C PRO A 160 -9.25 7.16 -1.29
N LEU A 161 -10.30 7.92 -0.97
CA LEU A 161 -10.36 8.62 0.31
C LEU A 161 -10.14 7.62 1.45
N ASN A 162 -9.21 7.93 2.35
CA ASN A 162 -8.81 7.06 3.45
C ASN A 162 -8.50 7.87 4.71
N ILE A 163 -8.49 7.19 5.86
CA ILE A 163 -8.12 7.75 7.16
C ILE A 163 -7.02 6.87 7.78
N GLY A 164 -6.06 7.51 8.44
CA GLY A 164 -4.93 6.82 9.07
C GLY A 164 -5.33 6.09 10.36
N MET A 165 -4.77 4.89 10.55
CA MET A 165 -4.88 4.09 11.76
C MET A 165 -3.52 3.41 12.02
N THR A 166 -3.26 3.03 13.27
CA THR A 166 -1.99 2.40 13.66
C THR A 166 -2.06 0.89 13.45
N PRO A 167 -1.30 0.30 12.52
CA PRO A 167 -1.17 -1.14 12.40
C PRO A 167 -0.44 -1.74 13.60
N ALA A 168 -1.09 -2.61 14.35
CA ALA A 168 -0.54 -3.20 15.56
C ALA A 168 -0.62 -4.73 15.56
N ILE A 169 0.27 -5.37 16.31
CA ILE A 169 0.30 -6.81 16.62
C ILE A 169 0.21 -7.00 18.14
N TYR A 170 -0.59 -7.96 18.60
CA TYR A 170 -0.68 -8.32 20.00
C TYR A 170 0.38 -9.37 20.36
N LEU A 171 1.21 -9.07 21.37
CA LEU A 171 2.21 -9.98 21.92
C LEU A 171 1.92 -10.36 23.39
N GLY A 172 0.94 -9.71 24.03
CA GLY A 172 0.49 -10.03 25.38
C GLY A 172 1.47 -9.70 26.51
N VAL A 173 2.45 -8.84 26.23
CA VAL A 173 3.53 -8.43 27.14
C VAL A 173 3.80 -6.93 27.08
#